data_AF-F4YD21-F1
#
_entry.id   AF-F4YD21-F1
#
_cell.length_a   1.000
_cell.length_b   1.000
_cell.length_c   1.000
_cell.angle_alpha   90.00
_cell.angle_beta   90.00
_cell.angle_gamma   90.00
#
_symmetry.space_group_name_H-M   'P 1'
#
loop_
_entity.id
_entity.type
_entity.pdbx_description
1 polymer ?
#
loop_
_entity_poly.entity_id
_entity_poly.type
_entity_poly.pdbx_seq_one_letter_code
_entity_poly.pdbx_strand_id
1 'polypeptide(L)' 'YESRCLWKDVTFNLKIRDIDAATEAKHRLEERQRAEARERKEKEIQWETRLFHEDGECWVYDEPLLKRLGAAKH' A
#
# COMPACT_ATOMS: atom_id res chain seq x y z
N TYR A 1 2.73 -4.92 0.00
CA TYR A 1 3.97 -4.12 -0.05
C TYR A 1 4.06 -3.30 1.23
N GLU A 2 5.27 -3.06 1.74
CA GLU A 2 5.50 -2.26 2.95
C GLU A 2 6.14 -0.92 2.55
N SER A 3 5.67 0.17 3.16
CA SER A 3 5.99 1.53 2.69
C SER A 3 7.49 1.84 2.73
N ARG A 4 8.22 1.43 3.78
CA ARG A 4 9.66 1.71 3.87
C ARG A 4 10.44 0.98 2.79
N CYS A 5 10.07 -0.27 2.49
CA CYS A 5 10.66 -1.05 1.41
C CYS A 5 10.37 -0.44 0.03
N LEU A 6 9.14 0.07 -0.20
CA LEU A 6 8.78 0.70 -1.47
C LEU A 6 9.51 2.02 -1.70
N TRP A 7 9.66 2.83 -0.66
CA TRP A 7 10.25 4.17 -0.73
C TRP A 7 11.76 4.19 -0.44
N LYS A 8 12.40 3.02 -0.28
CA LYS A 8 13.81 2.91 0.15
C LYS A 8 14.75 3.77 -0.70
N ASP A 9 14.62 3.74 -2.02
CA ASP A 9 15.54 4.43 -2.95
C ASP A 9 15.35 5.94 -2.90
N VAL A 10 14.10 6.39 -2.77
CA VAL A 10 13.78 7.81 -2.55
C VAL A 10 14.38 8.29 -1.24
N THR A 11 14.15 7.57 -0.14
CA THR A 11 14.68 7.97 1.18
C THR A 11 16.20 7.94 1.25
N PHE A 12 16.84 6.99 0.56
CA PHE A 12 18.30 6.91 0.46
C PHE A 12 18.87 8.10 -0.30
N ASN A 13 18.33 8.41 -1.49
CA ASN A 13 18.79 9.52 -2.32
C ASN A 13 18.57 10.88 -1.62
N LEU A 14 17.45 11.06 -0.94
CA LEU A 14 17.21 12.24 -0.10
C LEU A 14 18.26 12.38 1.01
N LYS A 15 18.64 11.27 1.66
CA LYS A 15 19.64 11.28 2.74
C LYS A 15 21.02 11.73 2.26
N ILE A 16 21.41 11.35 1.04
CA ILE A 16 22.68 11.77 0.43
C ILE A 16 22.57 13.09 -0.34
N ARG A 17 21.40 13.74 -0.30
CA ARG A 17 21.09 14.99 -1.02
C ARG A 17 21.16 14.89 -2.54
N ASP A 18 21.00 13.69 -3.08
CA ASP A 18 20.84 13.47 -4.52
C ASP A 18 19.36 13.64 -4.89
N ILE A 19 19.00 14.88 -5.24
CA ILE A 19 17.61 15.26 -5.51
C ILE A 19 17.11 14.71 -6.84
N ASP A 20 17.98 14.65 -7.85
CA ASP A 20 17.62 14.15 -9.18
C ASP A 20 17.31 12.65 -9.10
N ALA A 21 18.17 11.87 -8.46
CA ALA A 21 17.93 10.44 -8.27
C ALA A 21 16.71 10.17 -7.36
N ALA A 22 16.46 11.01 -6.35
CA ALA A 22 15.25 10.90 -5.53
C ALA A 22 13.97 11.15 -6.35
N THR A 23 14.00 12.16 -7.22
CA THR A 23 12.88 12.54 -8.09
C THR A 23 12.59 11.45 -9.12
N GLU A 24 13.63 10.89 -9.74
CA GLU A 24 13.47 9.78 -10.70
C GLU A 24 12.90 8.53 -10.02
N ALA A 25 13.43 8.16 -8.84
CA ALA A 25 12.93 7.02 -8.07
C ALA A 25 11.46 7.21 -7.66
N LYS A 26 11.08 8.43 -7.23
CA LYS A 26 9.68 8.78 -6.91
C LYS A 26 8.79 8.65 -8.15
N HIS A 27 9.19 9.26 -9.27
CA HIS A 27 8.43 9.22 -10.51
C HIS A 27 8.17 7.79 -10.98
N ARG A 28 9.20 6.93 -10.95
CA ARG A 28 9.09 5.52 -11.33
C ARG A 28 8.08 4.75 -10.46
N LEU A 29 8.12 4.96 -9.15
CA LEU A 29 7.21 4.30 -8.21
C LEU A 29 5.75 4.73 -8.46
N GLU A 30 5.52 6.04 -8.61
CA GLU A 30 4.19 6.61 -8.84
C GLU A 30 3.62 6.21 -10.21
N GLU A 31 4.45 6.19 -11.26
CA GLU A 31 4.02 5.77 -12.60
C GLU A 31 3.65 4.29 -12.62
N ARG A 32 4.40 3.43 -11.91
CA ARG A 32 4.01 2.02 -11.74
C ARG A 32 2.64 1.90 -11.07
N GLN A 33 2.42 2.60 -9.95
CA GLN A 33 1.13 2.56 -9.25
C GLN A 33 -0.02 3.09 -10.13
N ARG A 34 0.23 4.13 -10.93
CA ARG A 34 -0.73 4.67 -11.89
C ARG A 34 -1.03 3.68 -13.03
N ALA A 35 -0.03 2.97 -13.54
CA ALA A 35 -0.21 1.92 -14.53
C ALA A 35 -1.06 0.76 -13.97
N GLU A 36 -0.76 0.27 -12.78
CA GLU A 36 -1.56 -0.78 -12.14
C GLU A 36 -3.00 -0.33 -11.86
N ALA A 37 -3.21 0.93 -11.46
CA ALA A 37 -4.56 1.47 -11.27
C ALA A 37 -5.35 1.57 -12.58
N ARG A 38 -4.69 1.98 -13.69
CA ARG A 38 -5.28 1.96 -15.04
C ARG A 38 -5.67 0.55 -15.46
N GLU A 39 -4.77 -0.42 -15.29
CA GLU A 39 -5.02 -1.81 -15.63
C GLU A 39 -6.22 -2.39 -14.87
N ARG A 40 -6.33 -2.11 -13.56
CA ARG A 40 -7.50 -2.52 -12.76
C ARG A 40 -8.79 -1.93 -13.30
N LYS A 41 -8.77 -0.63 -13.62
CA LYS A 41 -9.93 0.07 -14.18
C LYS A 41 -10.35 -0.51 -15.53
N GLU A 42 -9.40 -0.77 -16.42
CA GLU A 42 -9.64 -1.35 -17.75
C GLU A 42 -10.19 -2.77 -17.68
N LYS A 43 -9.78 -3.54 -16.65
CA LYS A 43 -10.28 -4.89 -16.39
C LYS A 43 -11.54 -4.93 -15.53
N GLU A 44 -12.10 -3.78 -15.16
CA GLU A 44 -13.24 -3.65 -14.25
C GLU A 44 -13.02 -4.36 -12.90
N ILE A 45 -11.76 -4.44 -12.45
CA ILE A 45 -11.39 -5.04 -11.17
C ILE A 45 -11.48 -3.97 -10.08
N GLN A 46 -12.31 -4.22 -9.07
CA GLN A 46 -12.36 -3.37 -7.89
C GLN A 46 -11.08 -3.51 -7.06
N TRP A 47 -10.61 -2.40 -6.49
CA TRP A 47 -9.48 -2.43 -5.57
C TRP A 47 -9.93 -2.93 -4.21
N GLU A 48 -9.31 -4.00 -3.73
CA GLU A 48 -9.55 -4.55 -2.39
C GLU A 48 -8.33 -4.34 -1.49
N THR A 49 -8.58 -3.86 -0.28
CA THR A 49 -7.59 -3.76 0.79
C THR A 49 -7.30 -5.14 1.38
N ARG A 50 -6.07 -5.36 1.83
CA ARG A 50 -5.60 -6.70 2.23
C ARG A 50 -5.88 -7.08 3.69
N LEU A 51 -6.11 -6.09 4.54
CA LEU A 51 -6.13 -6.23 6.00
C LEU A 51 -7.36 -5.57 6.64
N PHE A 52 -8.12 -4.84 5.83
CA PHE A 52 -9.26 -4.06 6.27
C PHE A 52 -10.37 -4.24 5.25
N HIS A 53 -11.61 -4.07 5.67
CA HIS A 53 -12.77 -3.95 4.81
C HIS A 53 -13.60 -2.72 5.21
N GLU A 54 -14.40 -2.22 4.27
CA GLU A 54 -15.36 -1.15 4.53
C GLU A 54 -16.59 -1.73 5.27
N ASP A 55 -17.00 -1.06 6.34
CA ASP A 55 -18.25 -1.28 7.05
C ASP A 55 -18.98 0.07 7.17
N GLY A 56 -19.89 0.34 6.22
CA GLY A 56 -20.50 1.65 6.05
C GLY A 56 -19.47 2.73 5.68
N GLU A 57 -19.28 3.71 6.56
CA GLU A 57 -18.29 4.79 6.39
C GLU A 57 -16.98 4.53 7.17
N CYS A 58 -16.85 3.35 7.80
CA CYS A 58 -15.71 2.99 8.63
C CYS A 58 -14.84 1.91 7.97
N TRP A 59 -13.56 1.87 8.33
CA TRP A 59 -12.65 0.77 7.99
C TRP A 59 -12.44 -0.14 9.20
N VAL A 60 -12.76 -1.42 9.04
CA VAL A 60 -12.62 -2.43 10.09
C VAL A 60 -11.43 -3.32 9.79
N TYR A 61 -10.56 -3.54 10.78
CA TYR A 61 -9.44 -4.47 10.67
C TYR A 61 -9.96 -5.91 10.67
N ASP A 62 -9.48 -6.75 9.76
CA ASP A 62 -10.02 -8.10 9.53
C ASP A 62 -9.71 -9.09 10.67
N GLU A 63 -8.59 -8.88 11.38
CA GLU A 63 -8.06 -9.79 12.40
C GLU A 63 -7.91 -9.15 13.80
N PRO A 64 -8.98 -8.51 14.34
CA PRO A 64 -8.91 -7.81 15.61
C PRO A 64 -8.58 -8.80 16.73
N LEU A 65 -7.89 -8.33 17.77
CA LEU A 65 -7.46 -9.19 18.88
C LEU A 65 -8.63 -9.97 19.49
N LEU A 66 -9.82 -9.36 19.60
CA LEU A 66 -11.03 -9.99 20.10
C LEU A 66 -11.43 -11.24 19.29
N LYS A 67 -11.32 -11.19 17.95
CA LYS A 67 -11.58 -12.33 17.05
C LYS A 67 -10.57 -13.45 17.28
N ARG A 68 -9.28 -13.10 17.41
CA ARG A 68 -8.19 -14.07 17.66
C ARG A 68 -8.32 -14.76 19.03
N LEU A 69 -8.73 -14.03 20.06
CA LEU A 69 -8.97 -14.58 21.40
C LEU A 69 -10.25 -15.41 21.48
N GLY A 70 -11.28 -15.08 20.70
CA GLY A 70 -12.51 -15.86 20.58
C GLY A 70 -12.30 -17.19 19.85
N ALA A 71 -11.46 -17.20 18.81
CA ALA A 71 -11.11 -18.41 18.06
C ALA A 71 -10.28 -19.43 18.89
N ALA A 72 -9.62 -18.99 19.96
CA ALA A 72 -8.85 -19.85 20.86
C ALA A 72 -9.70 -20.58 21.92
N LYS A 73 -11.01 -20.33 21.99
CA LYS A 73 -11.91 -20.92 22.99
C LYS A 73 -12.74 -22.12 22.50
N HIS A 74 -12.47 -22.65 21.32
CA HIS A 74 -13.11 -23.85 20.78
C HIS A 74 -12.11 -24.83 20.20
#